data_AF-A0A7J8NCN3-F1
#
_entry.id   AF-A0A7J8NCN3-F1
#
_cell.length_a   1.000
_cell.length_b   1.000
_cell.length_c   1.000
_cell.angle_alpha   90.00
_cell.angle_beta   90.00
_cell.angle_gamma   90.00
#
_symmetry.space_group_name_H-M   'P 1'
#
loop_
_entity.id
_entity.type
_entity.pdbx_description
1 polymer ?
#
loop_
_entity_poly.entity_id
_entity_poly.type
_entity_poly.pdbx_seq_one_letter_code
_entity_poly.pdbx_strand_id
1 'polypeptide(L)'
;MELDNVAKFLQGKTILVTGATRFLAKVFIEKILRLQLNVNKLYLLLRTSNDKFATQRLEDEIISTELFRILRDKWGSKFDALISSKVIAVEGDISSENLGLEDSKLREEMRKEIEIVVNSAATTCFNERYDVALGINTFGALNVLNFGKKCDKIKLFLHISTAYVCGEKTGMILEKRFYMGETLKGTHSINIFEEKRTMEEQLAQLRCQGAPDKQ
;
A
#
# COMPACT_ATOMS: atom_id res chain seq x y z
N MET A 1 -25.19 -9.10 -1.37
CA MET A 1 -24.32 -8.97 -0.18
C MET A 1 -24.51 -7.55 0.32
N GLU A 2 -25.36 -7.36 1.33
CA GLU A 2 -25.93 -6.04 1.66
C GLU A 2 -24.87 -5.09 2.23
N LEU A 3 -24.88 -3.83 1.76
CA LEU A 3 -23.98 -2.75 2.18
C LEU A 3 -23.93 -2.57 3.70
N ASP A 4 -25.03 -2.88 4.39
CA ASP A 4 -25.15 -2.82 5.85
C ASP A 4 -24.15 -3.73 6.57
N ASN A 5 -23.77 -4.86 5.97
CA ASN A 5 -22.80 -5.76 6.57
C ASN A 5 -21.37 -5.18 6.48
N VAL A 6 -21.05 -4.51 5.37
CA VAL A 6 -19.74 -3.86 5.17
C VAL A 6 -19.59 -2.66 6.10
N ALA A 7 -20.63 -1.84 6.23
CA ALA A 7 -20.61 -0.68 7.13
C ALA A 7 -20.42 -1.10 8.60
N LYS A 8 -21.16 -2.14 9.03
CA LYS A 8 -21.00 -2.73 10.37
C LYS A 8 -19.61 -3.33 10.59
N PHE A 9 -19.04 -3.99 9.58
CA PHE A 9 -17.69 -4.56 9.67
C PHE A 9 -16.61 -3.48 9.86
N LEU A 10 -16.73 -2.34 9.15
CA LEU A 10 -15.76 -1.24 9.20
C LEU A 10 -15.90 -0.36 10.46
N GLN A 11 -17.02 -0.47 11.19
CA GLN A 11 -17.25 0.32 12.39
C GLN A 11 -16.15 0.08 13.44
N GLY A 12 -15.58 1.16 13.93
CA GLY A 12 -14.51 1.16 14.94
C GLY A 12 -13.17 0.62 14.45
N LYS A 13 -13.03 0.26 13.17
CA LYS A 13 -11.79 -0.32 12.64
C LYS A 13 -10.72 0.73 12.41
N THR A 14 -9.49 0.36 12.71
CA THR A 14 -8.29 1.10 12.30
C THR A 14 -7.71 0.47 11.03
N ILE A 15 -7.49 1.29 10.02
CA ILE A 15 -7.08 0.84 8.67
C ILE A 15 -5.71 1.42 8.32
N LEU A 16 -4.77 0.57 7.91
CA LEU A 16 -3.55 1.00 7.23
C LEU A 16 -3.76 0.99 5.73
N VAL A 17 -3.45 2.10 5.06
CA VAL A 17 -3.51 2.22 3.60
C VAL A 17 -2.12 2.56 3.07
N THR A 18 -1.59 1.72 2.17
CA THR A 18 -0.36 2.02 1.43
C THR A 18 -0.70 2.56 0.04
N GLY A 19 0.20 3.37 -0.54
CA GLY A 19 -0.03 3.95 -1.86
C GLY A 19 -1.13 5.01 -1.85
N ALA A 20 -1.34 5.66 -0.70
CA ALA A 20 -2.45 6.59 -0.44
C ALA A 20 -2.53 7.77 -1.43
N THR A 21 -1.43 8.14 -2.06
CA THR A 21 -1.36 9.23 -3.04
C THR A 21 -1.83 8.82 -4.44
N ARG A 22 -1.98 7.51 -4.71
CA ARG A 22 -2.47 6.98 -5.98
C ARG A 22 -3.99 7.09 -6.09
N PHE A 23 -4.48 7.21 -7.32
CA PHE A 23 -5.89 7.47 -7.61
C PHE A 23 -6.88 6.55 -6.87
N LEU A 24 -6.72 5.24 -6.99
CA LEU A 24 -7.64 4.28 -6.36
C LEU A 24 -7.66 4.39 -4.84
N ALA A 25 -6.50 4.55 -4.21
CA ALA A 25 -6.39 4.70 -2.77
C ALA A 25 -7.04 6.01 -2.29
N LYS A 26 -6.87 7.12 -3.03
CA LYS A 26 -7.55 8.39 -2.73
C LYS A 26 -9.07 8.25 -2.79
N VAL A 27 -9.61 7.59 -3.82
CA VAL A 27 -11.05 7.31 -3.93
C VAL A 27 -11.53 6.45 -2.77
N PHE A 28 -10.76 5.44 -2.37
CA PHE A 28 -11.07 4.62 -1.20
C PHE A 28 -11.12 5.46 0.08
N ILE A 29 -10.10 6.28 0.34
CA ILE A 29 -10.00 7.14 1.52
C ILE A 29 -11.17 8.13 1.57
N GLU A 30 -11.45 8.83 0.48
CA GLU A 30 -12.58 9.76 0.36
C GLU A 30 -13.90 9.05 0.67
N LYS A 31 -14.12 7.87 0.08
CA LYS A 31 -15.37 7.12 0.27
C LYS A 31 -15.54 6.66 1.72
N ILE A 32 -14.46 6.24 2.38
CA ILE A 32 -14.49 5.90 3.82
C ILE A 32 -14.85 7.15 4.64
N LEU A 33 -14.19 8.28 4.41
CA LEU A 33 -14.44 9.51 5.14
C LEU A 33 -15.82 10.12 4.84
N ARG A 34 -16.41 9.84 3.68
CA ARG A 34 -17.75 10.35 3.34
C ARG A 34 -18.89 9.46 3.80
N LEU A 35 -18.72 8.14 3.74
CA LEU A 35 -19.79 7.17 3.97
C LEU A 35 -19.62 6.32 5.23
N GLN A 36 -18.40 6.17 5.73
CA GLN A 36 -18.03 5.24 6.81
C GLN A 36 -17.25 5.96 7.92
N LEU A 37 -17.72 7.13 8.33
CA LEU A 37 -17.08 7.96 9.37
C LEU A 37 -16.90 7.28 10.73
N ASN A 38 -17.60 6.18 10.95
CA ASN A 38 -17.53 5.39 12.17
C ASN A 38 -16.27 4.51 12.23
N VAL A 39 -15.41 4.49 11.20
CA VAL A 39 -14.03 3.96 11.34
C VAL A 39 -13.32 4.71 12.46
N ASN A 40 -12.40 4.04 13.15
CA ASN A 40 -11.64 4.69 14.22
C ASN A 40 -10.70 5.74 13.62
N LYS A 41 -9.71 5.28 12.84
CA LYS A 41 -8.75 6.12 12.11
C LYS A 41 -8.10 5.38 10.93
N LEU A 42 -7.50 6.16 10.04
CA LEU A 42 -6.74 5.74 8.88
C LEU A 42 -5.27 6.10 9.08
N TYR A 43 -4.39 5.10 9.10
CA TYR A 43 -2.96 5.32 8.91
C TYR A 43 -2.67 5.33 7.41
N LEU A 44 -2.10 6.42 6.90
CA LEU A 44 -1.72 6.55 5.50
C LEU A 44 -0.20 6.53 5.39
N LEU A 45 0.35 5.44 4.85
CA LEU A 45 1.78 5.33 4.62
C LEU A 45 2.18 6.19 3.41
N LEU A 46 3.03 7.18 3.63
CA LEU A 46 3.48 8.16 2.66
C LEU A 46 5.00 8.12 2.56
N ARG A 47 5.50 7.97 1.33
CA ARG A 47 6.93 7.98 1.08
C ARG A 47 7.46 9.41 1.14
N THR A 48 8.06 9.79 2.26
CA THR A 48 8.69 11.09 2.50
C THR A 48 10.06 10.90 3.15
N SER A 49 10.73 12.00 3.48
CA SER A 49 12.03 12.01 4.17
C SER A 49 11.93 12.38 5.66
N ASN A 50 10.73 12.73 6.14
CA ASN A 50 10.35 12.83 7.56
C ASN A 50 8.83 13.03 7.72
N ASP A 51 8.35 12.98 8.97
CA ASP A 51 6.95 13.19 9.38
C ASP A 51 6.35 14.55 9.03
N LYS A 52 7.14 15.63 9.13
CA LYS A 52 6.66 16.98 8.75
C LYS A 52 6.30 17.02 7.27
N PHE A 53 7.15 16.41 6.44
CA PHE A 53 6.86 16.25 5.02
C PHE A 53 5.72 15.27 4.76
N ALA A 54 5.52 14.25 5.61
CA ALA A 54 4.37 13.34 5.48
C ALA A 54 3.03 14.09 5.65
N THR A 55 2.95 15.00 6.63
CA THR A 55 1.75 15.81 6.86
C THR A 55 1.51 16.79 5.70
N GLN A 56 2.56 17.45 5.22
CA GLN A 56 2.46 18.34 4.07
C GLN A 56 2.04 17.57 2.81
N ARG A 57 2.64 16.40 2.56
CA ARG A 57 2.32 15.54 1.42
C ARG A 57 0.88 15.02 1.47
N LEU A 58 0.37 14.69 2.66
CA LEU A 58 -1.04 14.37 2.87
C LEU A 58 -1.93 15.52 2.38
N GLU A 59 -1.61 16.74 2.79
CA GLU A 59 -2.38 17.92 2.39
C GLU A 59 -2.33 18.13 0.88
N ASP A 60 -1.12 18.25 0.32
CA ASP A 60 -0.89 18.63 -1.06
C ASP A 60 -1.39 17.57 -2.07
N GLU A 61 -1.13 16.28 -1.82
CA GLU A 61 -1.38 15.21 -2.80
C GLU A 61 -2.73 14.50 -2.64
N ILE A 62 -3.38 14.64 -1.48
CA ILE A 62 -4.60 13.92 -1.14
C ILE A 62 -5.71 14.91 -0.76
N ILE A 63 -5.57 15.62 0.36
CA ILE A 63 -6.67 16.37 0.97
C ILE A 63 -7.05 17.59 0.12
N SER A 64 -6.10 18.32 -0.43
CA SER A 64 -6.33 19.49 -1.28
C SER A 64 -6.83 19.14 -2.70
N THR A 65 -6.93 17.87 -3.05
CA THR A 65 -7.42 17.46 -4.38
C THR A 65 -8.93 17.69 -4.53
N GLU A 66 -9.37 17.92 -5.76
CA GLU A 66 -10.80 18.13 -6.12
C GLU A 66 -11.69 16.95 -5.69
N LEU A 67 -11.12 15.75 -5.55
CA LEU A 67 -11.81 14.57 -5.05
C LEU A 67 -12.45 14.80 -3.69
N PHE A 68 -11.84 15.61 -2.82
CA PHE A 68 -12.32 15.89 -1.47
C PHE A 68 -13.28 17.10 -1.40
N ARG A 69 -13.58 17.76 -2.52
CA ARG A 69 -14.46 18.94 -2.54
C ARG A 69 -15.81 18.67 -1.87
N ILE A 70 -16.46 17.56 -2.18
CA ILE A 70 -17.78 17.21 -1.60
C ILE A 70 -17.71 17.10 -0.08
N LEU A 71 -16.65 16.48 0.45
CA LEU A 71 -16.42 16.41 1.91
C LEU A 71 -16.15 17.79 2.49
N ARG A 72 -15.34 18.60 1.83
CA ARG A 72 -15.01 19.96 2.26
C ARG A 72 -16.24 20.85 2.31
N ASP A 73 -17.05 20.85 1.26
CA ASP A 73 -18.32 21.61 1.18
C ASP A 73 -19.31 21.16 2.27
N LYS A 74 -19.40 19.84 2.53
CA LYS A 74 -20.30 19.28 3.55
C LYS A 74 -19.91 19.66 4.97
N TRP A 75 -18.62 19.65 5.29
CA TRP A 75 -18.12 19.88 6.65
C TRP A 75 -17.73 21.34 6.92
N GLY A 76 -17.52 22.14 5.88
CA GLY A 76 -17.15 23.55 5.97
C GLY A 76 -15.95 23.75 6.91
N SER A 77 -16.10 24.66 7.87
CA SER A 77 -15.06 24.96 8.87
C SER A 77 -14.66 23.78 9.77
N LYS A 78 -15.43 22.70 9.80
CA LYS A 78 -15.12 21.49 10.58
C LYS A 78 -14.31 20.45 9.80
N PHE A 79 -14.05 20.70 8.51
CA PHE A 79 -13.36 19.74 7.64
C PHE A 79 -11.96 19.40 8.15
N ASP A 80 -11.13 20.39 8.48
CA ASP A 80 -9.76 20.15 8.93
C ASP A 80 -9.71 19.38 10.27
N ALA A 81 -10.65 19.69 11.18
CA ALA A 81 -10.80 18.97 12.44
C ALA A 81 -11.23 17.51 12.21
N LEU A 82 -12.13 17.27 11.24
CA LEU A 82 -12.52 15.92 10.85
C LEU A 82 -11.31 15.12 10.34
N ILE A 83 -10.58 15.67 9.38
CA ILE A 83 -9.41 15.00 8.78
C ILE A 83 -8.37 14.71 9.87
N SER A 84 -8.01 15.70 10.69
CA SER A 84 -7.03 15.53 11.77
C SER A 84 -7.45 14.49 12.81
N SER A 85 -8.75 14.32 13.05
CA SER A 85 -9.26 13.30 13.99
C SER A 85 -9.28 11.88 13.41
N LYS A 86 -9.28 11.74 12.08
CA LYS A 86 -9.50 10.47 11.38
C LYS A 86 -8.30 9.97 10.61
N VAL A 87 -7.35 10.82 10.26
CA VAL A 87 -6.26 10.50 9.35
C VAL A 87 -4.93 10.81 10.01
N ILE A 88 -4.05 9.82 10.04
CA ILE A 88 -2.67 9.95 10.51
C ILE A 88 -1.76 9.68 9.31
N ALA A 89 -1.03 10.70 8.88
CA ALA A 89 0.07 10.54 7.93
C ALA A 89 1.23 9.83 8.63
N VAL A 90 1.78 8.81 7.97
CA VAL A 90 2.90 8.03 8.50
C VAL A 90 3.99 8.01 7.44
N GLU A 91 5.18 8.50 7.78
CA GLU A 91 6.34 8.32 6.92
C GLU A 91 6.65 6.83 6.76
N GLY A 92 6.88 6.39 5.52
CA GLY A 92 7.55 5.11 5.31
C GLY A 92 7.60 4.67 3.84
N ASP A 93 8.30 3.57 3.61
CA ASP A 93 8.44 2.93 2.31
C ASP A 93 8.17 1.43 2.42
N ILE A 94 7.28 0.93 1.56
CA ILE A 94 6.98 -0.50 1.52
C ILE A 94 8.19 -1.34 1.12
N SER A 95 9.15 -0.80 0.36
CA SER A 95 10.36 -1.55 -0.01
C SER A 95 11.28 -1.84 1.18
N SER A 96 11.07 -1.16 2.31
CA SER A 96 11.88 -1.29 3.51
C SER A 96 11.26 -2.27 4.52
N GLU A 97 12.12 -2.93 5.29
CA GLU A 97 11.65 -3.76 6.40
C GLU A 97 10.83 -2.91 7.39
N ASN A 98 9.79 -3.50 7.97
CA ASN A 98 8.88 -2.80 8.89
C ASN A 98 8.30 -1.50 8.30
N LEU A 99 8.19 -1.44 6.97
CA LEU A 99 7.68 -0.30 6.20
C LEU A 99 8.54 0.96 6.30
N GLY A 100 9.80 0.84 6.73
CA GLY A 100 10.67 1.99 6.97
C GLY A 100 10.29 2.82 8.20
N LEU A 101 9.42 2.29 9.07
CA LEU A 101 9.05 2.95 10.33
C LEU A 101 10.23 2.88 11.30
N GLU A 102 10.98 3.96 11.45
CA GLU A 102 12.12 4.02 12.37
C GLU A 102 11.66 4.13 13.83
N ASP A 103 10.64 4.96 14.10
CA ASP A 103 10.05 5.11 15.43
C ASP A 103 9.42 3.79 15.92
N SER A 104 10.06 3.18 16.92
CA SER A 104 9.63 1.92 17.51
C SER A 104 8.32 2.04 18.27
N LYS A 105 8.05 3.18 18.91
CA LYS A 105 6.83 3.41 19.67
C LYS A 105 5.63 3.51 18.73
N LEU A 106 5.75 4.31 17.67
CA LEU A 106 4.72 4.42 16.63
C LEU A 106 4.45 3.07 15.98
N ARG A 107 5.52 2.33 15.64
CA ARG A 107 5.41 1.01 15.03
C ARG A 107 4.66 0.01 15.91
N GLU A 108 4.93 -0.02 17.22
CA GLU A 108 4.19 -0.92 18.14
C GLU A 108 2.75 -0.43 18.41
N GLU A 109 2.49 0.88 18.43
CA GLU A 109 1.12 1.42 18.49
C GLU A 109 0.30 0.94 17.29
N MET A 110 0.84 1.13 16.08
CA MET A 110 0.20 0.71 14.84
C MET A 110 -0.13 -0.79 14.86
N ARG A 111 0.81 -1.65 15.28
CA ARG A 111 0.58 -3.10 15.36
C ARG A 111 -0.52 -3.50 16.35
N LYS A 112 -0.69 -2.78 17.45
CA LYS A 112 -1.73 -3.04 18.46
C LYS A 112 -3.12 -2.60 18.03
N GLU A 113 -3.21 -1.69 17.07
CA GLU A 113 -4.46 -1.04 16.69
C GLU A 113 -4.97 -1.43 15.31
N ILE A 114 -4.09 -1.69 14.34
CA ILE A 114 -4.48 -1.99 12.96
C ILE A 114 -5.26 -3.31 12.90
N GLU A 115 -6.45 -3.21 12.31
CA GLU A 115 -7.33 -4.36 12.06
C GLU A 115 -7.47 -4.66 10.57
N ILE A 116 -7.22 -3.67 9.71
CA ILE A 116 -7.34 -3.81 8.26
C ILE A 116 -6.09 -3.24 7.59
N VAL A 117 -5.50 -3.98 6.67
CA VAL A 117 -4.44 -3.48 5.78
C VAL A 117 -4.97 -3.45 4.35
N VAL A 118 -4.92 -2.29 3.71
CA VAL A 118 -5.22 -2.09 2.29
C VAL A 118 -3.90 -1.75 1.58
N ASN A 119 -3.31 -2.76 0.96
CA ASN A 119 -2.08 -2.61 0.20
C ASN A 119 -2.37 -2.23 -1.25
N SER A 120 -2.28 -0.94 -1.57
CA SER A 120 -2.41 -0.40 -2.93
C SER A 120 -1.08 0.14 -3.49
N ALA A 121 0.00 0.11 -2.73
CA ALA A 121 1.31 0.56 -3.17
C ALA A 121 1.91 -0.44 -4.17
N ALA A 122 2.28 0.09 -5.33
CA ALA A 122 3.00 -0.59 -6.39
C ALA A 122 3.67 0.48 -7.27
N THR A 123 4.68 0.10 -8.05
CA THR A 123 5.02 0.82 -9.29
C THR A 123 4.21 0.23 -10.44
N THR A 124 3.65 1.11 -11.25
CA THR A 124 2.87 0.75 -12.45
C THR A 124 3.59 1.19 -13.72
N CYS A 125 4.86 1.59 -13.60
CA CYS A 125 5.72 1.90 -14.73
C CYS A 125 6.22 0.57 -15.32
N PHE A 126 5.78 0.23 -16.53
CA PHE A 126 6.18 -1.01 -17.18
C PHE A 126 7.64 -1.00 -17.65
N ASN A 127 8.25 0.18 -17.74
CA ASN A 127 9.66 0.38 -18.09
C ASN A 127 10.47 0.81 -16.85
N GLU A 128 10.07 0.35 -15.66
CA GLU A 128 10.80 0.61 -14.42
C GLU A 128 12.10 -0.20 -14.36
N ARG A 129 13.12 0.33 -13.68
CA ARG A 129 14.34 -0.42 -13.39
C ARG A 129 14.01 -1.70 -12.62
N TYR A 130 14.61 -2.83 -13.01
CA TYR A 130 14.18 -4.14 -12.53
C TYR A 130 14.32 -4.30 -11.01
N ASP A 131 15.41 -3.82 -10.41
CA ASP A 131 15.64 -3.81 -8.97
C ASP A 131 14.57 -3.00 -8.21
N VAL A 132 14.17 -1.85 -8.75
CA VAL A 132 13.13 -0.98 -8.19
C VAL A 132 11.77 -1.67 -8.29
N ALA A 133 11.42 -2.24 -9.45
CA ALA A 133 10.17 -2.97 -9.64
C ALA A 133 10.08 -4.19 -8.72
N LEU A 134 11.16 -4.98 -8.61
CA LEU A 134 11.25 -6.13 -7.72
C LEU A 134 11.13 -5.70 -6.24
N GLY A 135 11.84 -4.63 -5.87
CA GLY A 135 11.82 -4.04 -4.54
C GLY A 135 10.44 -3.56 -4.10
N ILE A 136 9.69 -2.90 -4.99
CA ILE A 136 8.37 -2.35 -4.67
C ILE A 136 7.27 -3.42 -4.82
N ASN A 137 7.15 -4.05 -5.99
CA ASN A 137 5.99 -4.88 -6.33
C ASN A 137 6.07 -6.29 -5.74
N THR A 138 7.27 -6.82 -5.49
CA THR A 138 7.44 -8.16 -4.90
C THR A 138 7.80 -8.06 -3.42
N PHE A 139 8.97 -7.48 -3.11
CA PHE A 139 9.42 -7.37 -1.73
C PHE A 139 8.62 -6.36 -0.92
N GLY A 140 8.13 -5.29 -1.54
CA GLY A 140 7.27 -4.33 -0.86
C GLY A 140 5.93 -4.94 -0.46
N ALA A 141 5.31 -5.72 -1.34
CA ALA A 141 4.11 -6.49 -0.98
C ALA A 141 4.39 -7.50 0.15
N LEU A 142 5.54 -8.18 0.11
CA LEU A 142 5.98 -9.09 1.19
C LEU A 142 6.19 -8.34 2.52
N ASN A 143 6.79 -7.16 2.50
CA ASN A 143 7.03 -6.35 3.69
C ASN A 143 5.71 -5.89 4.33
N VAL A 144 4.73 -5.45 3.52
CA VAL A 144 3.39 -5.11 4.00
C VAL A 144 2.69 -6.32 4.60
N LEU A 145 2.79 -7.49 3.96
CA LEU A 145 2.26 -8.73 4.51
C LEU A 145 2.92 -9.09 5.84
N ASN A 146 4.25 -9.01 5.93
CA ASN A 146 5.01 -9.30 7.15
C ASN A 146 4.67 -8.31 8.28
N PHE A 147 4.43 -7.04 7.95
CA PHE A 147 3.95 -6.05 8.91
C PHE A 147 2.54 -6.41 9.40
N GLY A 148 1.62 -6.74 8.49
CA GLY A 148 0.26 -7.17 8.82
C GLY A 148 0.21 -8.42 9.71
N LYS A 149 1.10 -9.39 9.48
CA LYS A 149 1.25 -10.59 10.34
C LYS A 149 1.69 -10.26 11.78
N LYS A 150 2.37 -9.15 11.99
CA LYS A 150 2.80 -8.66 13.30
C LYS A 150 1.74 -7.78 13.98
N CYS A 151 0.56 -7.58 13.36
CA CYS A 151 -0.52 -6.79 13.96
C CYS A 151 -1.44 -7.68 14.82
N ASP A 152 -1.66 -7.31 16.07
CA ASP A 152 -2.33 -8.13 17.09
C ASP A 152 -3.81 -8.39 16.79
N LYS A 153 -4.45 -7.47 16.06
CA LYS A 153 -5.91 -7.46 15.85
C LYS A 153 -6.31 -7.67 14.39
N ILE A 154 -5.38 -8.06 13.52
CA ILE A 154 -5.62 -8.16 12.07
C ILE A 154 -6.87 -9.00 11.76
N LYS A 155 -7.79 -8.41 10.98
CA LYS A 155 -9.04 -9.03 10.53
C LYS A 155 -9.10 -9.19 9.01
N LEU A 156 -8.48 -8.25 8.29
CA LEU A 156 -8.49 -8.25 6.83
C LEU A 156 -7.16 -7.73 6.27
N PHE A 157 -6.60 -8.48 5.33
CA PHE A 157 -5.50 -8.03 4.48
C PHE A 157 -5.98 -8.02 3.04
N LEU A 158 -6.10 -6.82 2.46
CA LEU A 158 -6.51 -6.60 1.09
C LEU A 158 -5.29 -6.16 0.27
N HIS A 159 -4.86 -7.00 -0.67
CA HIS A 159 -3.83 -6.62 -1.65
C HIS A 159 -4.48 -6.34 -3.00
N ILE A 160 -4.21 -5.14 -3.53
CA ILE A 160 -4.68 -4.75 -4.85
C ILE A 160 -3.62 -5.17 -5.86
N SER A 161 -3.99 -6.17 -6.67
CA SER A 161 -3.16 -6.64 -7.77
C SER A 161 -3.67 -6.06 -9.11
N THR A 162 -3.31 -6.69 -10.22
CA THR A 162 -3.64 -6.25 -11.57
C THR A 162 -4.15 -7.42 -12.40
N ALA A 163 -5.07 -7.18 -13.34
CA ALA A 163 -5.51 -8.21 -14.28
C ALA A 163 -4.34 -8.71 -15.16
N TYR A 164 -3.27 -7.93 -15.31
CA TYR A 164 -2.05 -8.30 -16.03
C TYR A 164 -1.29 -9.49 -15.41
N VAL A 165 -1.65 -9.94 -14.20
CA VAL A 165 -1.11 -11.19 -13.62
C VAL A 165 -1.48 -12.44 -14.43
N CYS A 166 -2.37 -12.35 -15.42
CA CYS A 166 -2.64 -13.43 -16.35
C CYS A 166 -1.51 -13.67 -17.38
N GLY A 167 -0.55 -12.75 -17.49
CA GLY A 167 0.54 -12.81 -18.46
C GLY A 167 0.05 -12.72 -19.90
N GLU A 168 0.51 -13.64 -20.74
CA GLU A 168 0.20 -13.67 -22.18
C GLU A 168 -1.05 -14.52 -22.51
N LYS A 169 -1.80 -14.95 -21.49
CA LYS A 169 -3.00 -15.78 -21.70
C LYS A 169 -4.07 -15.00 -22.47
N THR A 170 -4.71 -15.67 -23.42
CA THR A 170 -5.77 -15.12 -24.25
C THR A 170 -7.11 -15.80 -23.98
N GLY A 171 -8.21 -15.15 -24.37
CA GLY A 171 -9.57 -15.66 -24.19
C GLY A 171 -10.15 -15.36 -22.80
N MET A 172 -11.12 -16.17 -22.38
CA MET A 172 -11.80 -16.01 -21.08
C MET A 172 -10.92 -16.55 -19.95
N ILE A 173 -10.52 -15.68 -19.02
CA ILE A 173 -9.67 -16.02 -17.89
C ILE A 173 -10.51 -15.97 -16.61
N LEU A 174 -10.70 -17.13 -15.99
CA LEU A 174 -11.46 -17.25 -14.75
C LEU A 174 -10.60 -16.94 -13.53
N GLU A 175 -11.20 -16.38 -12.49
CA GLU A 175 -10.58 -16.23 -11.18
C GLU A 175 -10.32 -17.63 -10.58
N LYS A 176 -9.06 -18.06 -10.64
CA LYS A 176 -8.62 -19.30 -10.01
C LYS A 176 -7.56 -19.01 -8.96
N ARG A 177 -7.54 -19.79 -7.89
CA ARG A 177 -6.46 -19.74 -6.91
C ARG A 177 -5.19 -20.33 -7.52
N PHE A 178 -4.06 -19.70 -7.25
CA PHE A 178 -2.76 -20.31 -7.49
C PHE A 178 -2.41 -21.20 -6.30
N TYR A 179 -1.88 -22.39 -6.57
CA TYR A 179 -1.24 -23.20 -5.54
C TYR A 179 0.15 -22.67 -5.23
N MET A 180 0.64 -22.90 -4.01
CA MET A 180 1.99 -22.48 -3.64
C MET A 180 3.01 -23.16 -4.57
N GLY A 181 3.85 -22.36 -5.22
CA GLY A 181 4.80 -22.83 -6.24
C GLY A 181 4.23 -22.97 -7.65
N GLU A 182 2.93 -22.74 -7.87
CA GLU A 182 2.36 -22.66 -9.22
C GLU A 182 2.80 -21.37 -9.91
N THR A 183 3.20 -21.49 -11.18
CA THR A 183 3.65 -20.37 -12.00
C THR A 183 2.85 -20.31 -13.29
N LEU A 184 2.79 -19.15 -13.93
CA LEU A 184 2.09 -18.99 -15.22
C LEU A 184 2.68 -19.88 -16.33
N LYS A 185 3.99 -20.15 -16.27
CA LYS A 185 4.73 -20.94 -17.27
C LYS A 185 4.79 -22.44 -16.94
N GLY A 186 4.16 -22.89 -15.84
CA GLY A 186 4.17 -24.30 -15.44
C GLY A 186 5.50 -24.79 -14.88
N THR A 187 6.48 -23.91 -14.62
CA THR A 187 7.69 -24.26 -13.88
C THR A 187 7.35 -24.45 -12.39
N HIS A 188 8.07 -25.33 -11.69
CA HIS A 188 7.73 -25.73 -10.31
C HIS A 188 8.44 -24.93 -9.20
N SER A 189 9.13 -23.83 -9.51
CA SER A 189 9.79 -23.03 -8.48
C SER A 189 9.94 -21.57 -8.88
N ILE A 190 9.18 -20.68 -8.22
CA ILE A 190 9.54 -19.26 -8.09
C ILE A 190 10.14 -19.09 -6.71
N ASN A 191 11.40 -18.67 -6.66
CA ASN A 191 12.07 -18.28 -5.43
C ASN A 191 12.46 -16.80 -5.51
N ILE A 192 11.62 -15.95 -4.93
CA ILE A 192 11.83 -14.49 -4.96
C ILE A 192 13.14 -14.08 -4.28
N PHE A 193 13.67 -14.87 -3.34
CA PHE A 193 14.93 -14.58 -2.66
C PHE A 193 16.14 -14.90 -3.53
N GLU A 194 16.10 -15.98 -4.30
CA GLU A 194 17.13 -16.26 -5.30
C GLU A 194 17.11 -15.20 -6.42
N GLU A 195 15.91 -14.81 -6.88
CA GLU A 195 15.75 -13.74 -7.86
C GLU A 195 16.36 -12.43 -7.37
N LYS A 196 16.13 -12.08 -6.09
CA LYS A 196 16.74 -10.91 -5.47
C LYS A 196 18.27 -10.99 -5.45
N ARG A 197 18.83 -12.13 -5.04
CA ARG A 197 20.29 -12.33 -5.02
C ARG A 197 20.89 -12.16 -6.42
N THR A 198 20.30 -12.79 -7.42
CA THR A 198 20.75 -12.67 -8.81
C THR A 198 20.66 -11.23 -9.32
N MET A 199 19.56 -10.53 -9.01
CA MET A 199 19.41 -9.11 -9.33
C MET A 199 20.52 -8.26 -8.67
N GLU A 200 20.80 -8.48 -7.38
CA GLU A 200 21.83 -7.73 -6.64
C GLU A 200 23.25 -7.97 -7.20
N GLU A 201 23.57 -9.21 -7.57
CA GLU A 201 24.84 -9.57 -8.23
C GLU A 201 24.98 -8.86 -9.58
N GLN A 202 23.93 -8.87 -10.41
CA GLN A 202 23.94 -8.19 -11.71
C GLN A 202 24.05 -6.66 -11.56
N LEU A 203 23.32 -6.08 -10.62
CA LEU A 203 23.39 -4.64 -10.34
C LEU A 203 24.79 -4.22 -9.89
N ALA A 204 25.46 -5.04 -9.06
CA ALA A 204 26.84 -4.80 -8.65
C ALA A 204 27.80 -4.85 -9.85
N GLN A 205 27.66 -5.84 -10.74
CA GLN A 205 28.47 -5.96 -11.96
C GLN A 205 28.30 -4.75 -12.88
N LEU A 206 27.07 -4.30 -13.12
CA LEU A 206 26.76 -3.13 -13.95
C LEU A 206 27.37 -1.85 -13.37
N ARG A 207 27.30 -1.66 -12.06
CA ARG A 207 27.95 -0.53 -11.37
C ARG A 207 29.47 -0.56 -11.53
N CYS A 208 30.10 -1.73 -11.43
CA CYS A 208 31.53 -1.89 -11.69
C CYS A 208 31.91 -1.56 -13.15
N GLN A 209 31.00 -1.74 -14.09
CA GLN A 209 31.19 -1.40 -15.50
C GLN A 209 30.89 0.08 -15.83
N GLY A 210 30.49 0.88 -14.84
CA GLY A 210 30.16 2.29 -15.02
C GLY A 210 28.80 2.54 -15.69
N ALA A 211 27.88 1.57 -15.62
CA ALA A 211 26.53 1.76 -16.12
C ALA A 211 25.81 2.88 -15.34
N PRO A 212 25.03 3.75 -16.01
CA PRO A 212 24.32 4.84 -15.36
C PRO A 212 23.15 4.31 -14.52
N ASP A 213 22.87 4.95 -13.38
CA ASP A 213 21.75 4.58 -12.48
C ASP A 213 20.34 4.71 -13.10
N LYS A 214 20.22 5.17 -14.35
CA LYS A 214 18.93 5.41 -15.04
C LYS A 214 18.48 4.25 -15.95
N GLN A 215 19.23 3.15 -16.01
CA GLN A 215 18.89 1.96 -16.81
C GLN A 215 18.95 0.69 -15.98
#